data_AF-A0A3S1F4W3-F1
#
_entry.id   AF-A0A3S1F4W3-F1
#
_cell.length_a   1.000
_cell.length_b   1.000
_cell.length_c   1.000
_cell.angle_alpha   90.00
_cell.angle_beta   90.00
_cell.angle_gamma   90.00
#
_symmetry.space_group_name_H-M   'P 1'
#
loop_
_entity.id
_entity.type
_entity.pdbx_description
1 polymer ?
#
loop_
_entity_poly.entity_id
_entity_poly.type
_entity_poly.pdbx_seq_one_letter_code
_entity_poly.pdbx_strand_id
1 'polypeptide(L)'
;IVIDYAPDAALVESKSLKLFMTSFRNHGAFHEDCTVMIGRRIVAATKPLWLRIGGYWYPRGGIPIDVFWQTGAPPEGAWLPDTGVAPYRGRG
;
A
#
# COMPACT_ATOMS: atom_id res chain seq x y z
N ILE A 1 5.43 1.95 -1.98
CA ILE A 1 4.25 1.36 -1.30
C ILE A 1 4.45 1.54 0.20
N VAL A 2 3.46 2.08 0.90
CA VAL A 2 3.37 2.18 2.36
C VAL A 2 2.11 1.46 2.80
N ILE A 3 2.19 0.62 3.83
CA ILE A 3 1.09 -0.22 4.30
C ILE A 3 0.97 -0.03 5.82
N ASP A 4 -0.16 0.50 6.25
CA ASP A 4 -0.53 0.60 7.66
C ASP A 4 -1.70 -0.35 7.91
N TYR A 5 -1.67 -1.16 8.97
CA TYR A 5 -2.80 -1.99 9.32
C TYR A 5 -2.90 -2.22 10.82
N ALA A 6 -4.14 -2.27 11.31
CA ALA A 6 -4.47 -2.72 12.64
C ALA A 6 -4.75 -4.23 12.56
N PRO A 7 -3.88 -5.09 13.13
CA PRO A 7 -4.06 -6.53 13.05
C PRO A 7 -5.25 -7.00 13.89
N ASP A 8 -5.76 -8.18 13.55
CA ASP A 8 -6.62 -8.97 14.43
C ASP A 8 -5.83 -10.20 14.91
N ALA A 9 -6.31 -11.42 14.67
CA ALA A 9 -5.65 -12.65 15.11
C ALA A 9 -4.39 -13.03 14.29
N ALA A 10 -4.14 -12.41 13.14
CA ALA A 10 -3.05 -12.77 12.23
C ALA A 10 -2.22 -11.55 11.78
N LEU A 11 -0.92 -11.79 11.62
CA LEU A 11 0.05 -10.82 11.10
C LEU A 11 0.60 -11.28 9.75
N VAL A 12 0.95 -10.34 8.89
CA VAL A 12 1.70 -10.64 7.68
C VAL A 12 3.16 -10.89 8.06
N GLU A 13 3.69 -12.06 7.72
CA GLU A 13 5.10 -12.37 7.92
C GLU A 13 5.97 -11.61 6.89
N SER A 14 7.03 -10.96 7.36
CA SER A 14 7.77 -9.96 6.58
C SER A 14 8.52 -10.53 5.36
N LYS A 15 9.06 -11.76 5.45
CA LYS A 15 9.69 -12.43 4.30
C LYS A 15 8.65 -12.80 3.24
N SER A 16 7.49 -13.29 3.63
CA SER A 16 6.38 -13.61 2.74
C SER A 16 5.89 -12.36 2.01
N LEU A 17 5.80 -11.22 2.69
CA LEU A 17 5.46 -9.94 2.08
C LEU A 17 6.49 -9.53 1.02
N LYS A 18 7.79 -9.63 1.34
CA LYS A 18 8.86 -9.36 0.36
C LYS A 18 8.74 -10.24 -0.89
N LEU A 19 8.52 -11.54 -0.71
CA LEU A 19 8.36 -12.48 -1.83
C LEU A 19 7.11 -12.15 -2.65
N PHE A 20 6.00 -11.85 -1.98
CA PHE A 20 4.77 -11.41 -2.63
C PHE A 20 4.98 -10.13 -3.44
N MET A 21 5.60 -9.08 -2.89
CA MET A 21 5.95 -7.87 -3.65
C MET A 21 6.85 -8.17 -4.85
N THR A 22 7.82 -9.08 -4.69
CA THR A 22 8.74 -9.46 -5.78
C THR A 22 8.02 -10.17 -6.92
N SER A 23 6.91 -10.87 -6.65
CA SER A 23 6.13 -11.56 -7.69
C SER A 23 5.49 -10.61 -8.71
N PHE A 24 5.33 -9.32 -8.39
CA PHE A 24 4.80 -8.31 -9.32
C PHE A 24 5.84 -7.82 -10.34
N ARG A 25 7.12 -8.23 -10.23
CA ARG A 25 8.21 -7.71 -11.08
C ARG A 25 7.92 -7.81 -12.59
N ASN A 26 7.30 -8.90 -13.01
CA ASN A 26 6.95 -9.17 -14.41
C ASN A 26 5.43 -9.23 -14.62
N HIS A 27 4.66 -8.62 -13.72
CA HIS A 27 3.20 -8.55 -13.80
C HIS A 27 2.78 -7.19 -14.36
N GLY A 28 2.15 -7.19 -15.53
CA GLY A 28 1.64 -5.96 -16.16
C GLY A 28 0.27 -5.60 -15.62
N ALA A 29 0.18 -4.49 -14.89
CA ALA A 29 -1.07 -3.90 -14.43
C ALA A 29 -0.90 -2.38 -14.23
N PHE A 30 -2.02 -1.66 -14.19
CA PHE A 30 -2.03 -0.23 -13.85
C PHE A 30 -1.54 -0.01 -12.40
N HIS A 31 -1.01 1.17 -12.12
CA HIS A 31 -0.51 1.52 -10.78
C HIS A 31 -1.62 1.41 -9.72
N GLU A 32 -2.84 1.79 -10.09
CA GLU A 32 -4.06 1.73 -9.31
C GLU A 32 -4.42 0.28 -8.97
N ASP A 33 -4.50 -0.57 -9.99
CA ASP A 33 -4.84 -1.99 -9.82
C ASP A 33 -3.77 -2.72 -9.01
N CYS A 34 -2.49 -2.53 -9.31
CA CYS A 34 -1.38 -3.07 -8.50
C CYS A 34 -1.51 -2.69 -7.02
N THR A 35 -1.71 -1.40 -6.72
CA THR A 35 -1.76 -0.91 -5.33
C THR A 35 -2.96 -1.49 -4.59
N VAL A 36 -4.15 -1.42 -5.18
CA VAL A 36 -5.38 -1.93 -4.56
C VAL A 36 -5.33 -3.47 -4.43
N MET A 37 -4.77 -4.17 -5.42
CA MET A 37 -4.60 -5.62 -5.38
C MET A 37 -3.74 -6.05 -4.18
N ILE A 38 -2.62 -5.38 -3.94
CA ILE A 38 -1.76 -5.66 -2.77
C ILE A 38 -2.56 -5.54 -1.48
N GLY A 39 -3.27 -4.43 -1.29
CA GLY A 39 -4.10 -4.21 -0.09
C GLY A 39 -5.17 -5.28 0.08
N ARG A 40 -5.91 -5.61 -0.98
CA ARG A 40 -6.95 -6.66 -0.97
C ARG A 40 -6.39 -8.04 -0.67
N ARG A 41 -5.21 -8.38 -1.18
CA ARG A 41 -4.55 -9.68 -0.93
C ARG A 41 -4.11 -9.80 0.53
N ILE A 42 -3.64 -8.71 1.14
CA ILE A 42 -3.32 -8.68 2.58
C ILE A 42 -4.60 -8.85 3.40
N VAL A 43 -5.66 -8.11 3.10
CA VAL A 43 -6.95 -8.23 3.79
C VAL A 43 -7.49 -9.66 3.73
N ALA A 44 -7.42 -10.30 2.56
CA ALA A 44 -7.84 -11.69 2.40
C ALA A 44 -6.99 -12.68 3.21
N ALA A 45 -5.70 -12.42 3.38
CA ALA A 45 -4.78 -13.30 4.07
C ALA A 45 -4.85 -13.19 5.60
N THR A 46 -5.06 -11.98 6.14
CA THR A 46 -4.95 -11.73 7.59
C THR A 46 -6.23 -11.22 8.26
N LYS A 47 -7.24 -10.80 7.48
CA LYS A 47 -8.50 -10.24 7.98
C LYS A 47 -8.28 -9.17 9.06
N PRO A 48 -7.49 -8.12 8.78
CA PRO A 48 -7.16 -7.10 9.77
C PRO A 48 -8.42 -6.32 10.15
N LEU A 49 -8.42 -5.72 11.36
CA LEU A 49 -9.47 -4.80 11.79
C LEU A 49 -9.56 -3.59 10.87
N TRP A 50 -8.40 -3.14 10.35
CA TRP A 50 -8.31 -2.03 9.41
C TRP A 50 -7.01 -2.10 8.62
N LEU A 51 -7.02 -1.62 7.37
CA LEU A 51 -5.83 -1.46 6.55
C LEU A 51 -5.93 -0.22 5.68
N ARG A 52 -4.81 0.50 5.54
CA ARG A 52 -4.56 1.57 4.56
C ARG A 52 -3.32 1.24 3.75
N ILE A 53 -3.36 1.54 2.46
CA ILE A 53 -2.23 1.42 1.55
C ILE A 53 -2.06 2.70 0.72
N GLY A 54 -0.82 3.13 0.60
CA GLY A 54 -0.37 4.22 -0.26
C GLY A 54 0.63 3.73 -1.31
N GLY A 55 0.30 3.91 -2.58
CA GLY A 55 1.16 3.62 -3.72
C GLY A 55 1.71 4.90 -4.32
N TYR A 56 2.96 5.25 -4.01
CA TYR A 56 3.65 6.41 -4.56
C TYR A 56 4.49 6.00 -5.76
N TRP A 57 4.00 6.30 -6.96
CA TRP A 57 4.63 5.83 -8.20
C TRP A 57 5.47 6.92 -8.85
N TYR A 58 6.65 6.53 -9.32
CA TYR A 58 7.50 7.43 -10.09
C TYR A 58 6.78 7.91 -11.35
N PRO A 59 6.95 9.19 -11.71
CA PRO A 59 6.24 9.78 -12.83
C PRO A 59 6.55 9.11 -14.16
N ARG A 60 5.56 9.21 -15.04
CA ARG A 60 5.67 8.92 -16.47
C ARG A 60 5.18 10.15 -17.22
N GLY A 61 5.99 10.66 -18.15
CA GLY A 61 5.71 11.96 -18.79
C GLY A 61 5.66 13.15 -17.82
N GLY A 62 6.36 13.08 -16.68
CA GLY A 62 6.38 14.14 -15.67
C GLY A 62 5.20 14.17 -14.71
N ILE A 63 4.25 13.24 -14.82
CA ILE A 63 3.05 13.18 -13.98
C ILE A 63 3.18 11.99 -13.01
N PRO A 64 3.26 12.21 -11.69
CA PRO A 64 3.22 11.14 -10.69
C PRO A 64 1.79 10.62 -10.51
N ILE A 65 1.66 9.37 -10.09
CA ILE A 65 0.37 8.76 -9.73
C ILE A 65 0.52 8.26 -8.30
N ASP A 66 -0.20 8.90 -7.38
CA ASP A 66 -0.28 8.46 -5.99
C ASP A 66 -1.65 7.83 -5.75
N VAL A 67 -1.66 6.58 -5.31
CA VAL A 67 -2.88 5.77 -5.14
C VAL A 67 -3.10 5.52 -3.66
N PHE A 68 -4.28 5.88 -3.16
CA PHE A 68 -4.65 5.69 -1.76
C PHE A 68 -5.91 4.84 -1.66
N TRP A 69 -5.88 3.82 -0.81
CA TRP A 69 -7.03 2.98 -0.52
C TRP A 69 -7.02 2.51 0.94
N GLN A 70 -8.19 2.39 1.55
CA GLN A 70 -8.35 1.86 2.89
C GLN A 70 -9.66 1.07 3.03
N THR A 71 -9.71 0.13 3.97
CA THR A 71 -10.89 -0.72 4.20
C THR A 71 -12.06 0.02 4.85
N GLY A 72 -11.78 1.14 5.52
CA GLY A 72 -12.77 1.95 6.22
C GLY A 72 -12.14 3.08 7.02
N ALA A 73 -12.89 3.65 7.95
CA ALA A 73 -12.35 4.58 8.93
C ALA A 73 -11.32 3.86 9.83
N PRO A 74 -10.22 4.53 10.20
CA PRO A 74 -9.25 3.95 11.12
C PRO A 74 -9.88 3.72 12.51
N PRO A 75 -9.42 2.70 13.26
CA PRO A 75 -9.88 2.48 14.63
C PRO A 75 -9.68 3.73 15.49
N GLU A 76 -10.59 3.95 16.44
CA GLU A 76 -10.48 5.06 17.37
C GLU A 76 -9.15 4.98 18.15
N GLY A 77 -8.46 6.13 18.26
CA GLY A 77 -7.16 6.20 18.92
C GLY A 77 -5.99 5.61 18.13
N ALA A 78 -6.18 5.17 16.88
CA ALA A 78 -5.09 4.67 16.05
C ALA A 78 -4.04 5.77 15.81
N TRP A 79 -2.77 5.45 16.11
CA TRP A 79 -1.65 6.30 15.74
C TRP A 79 -1.34 6.16 14.25
N LEU A 80 -1.66 7.20 13.49
CA LEU A 80 -1.45 7.24 12.04
C LEU A 80 -0.58 8.45 11.67
N PRO A 81 0.75 8.29 11.70
CA PRO A 81 1.63 9.36 11.26
C PRO A 81 1.45 9.65 9.77
N ASP A 82 1.87 10.86 9.37
CA ASP A 82 2.11 11.13 7.95
C ASP A 82 3.16 10.16 7.43
N THR A 83 3.00 9.68 6.20
CA THR A 83 3.89 8.68 5.63
C THR A 83 5.32 9.18 5.40
N GLY A 84 5.54 10.51 5.43
CA GLY A 84 6.82 11.15 5.19
C GLY A 84 7.31 11.01 3.75
N VAL A 85 6.49 10.48 2.84
CA VAL A 85 6.84 10.32 1.44
C VAL A 85 6.73 11.69 0.76
N ALA A 86 7.87 12.25 0.39
CA ALA A 86 7.90 13.53 -0.30
C ALA A 86 7.17 13.42 -1.65
N PRO A 87 6.24 14.36 -1.96
CA PRO A 87 5.65 14.43 -3.29
C PRO A 87 6.75 14.57 -4.34
N TYR A 88 6.53 13.96 -5.51
CA TYR A 88 7.46 14.12 -6.61
C TYR A 88 7.64 15.61 -6.94
N ARG A 89 8.88 16.09 -6.82
CA ARG A 89 9.28 17.38 -7.34
C ARG A 89 9.85 17.13 -8.73
N GLY A 90 9.25 17.78 -9.74
CA GLY A 90 9.75 17.79 -11.12
C GLY A 90 11.24 18.14 -11.18
N ARG A 91 11.86 17.90 -12.33
CA ARG A 91 13.19 18.46 -12.57
C ARG A 91 13.06 19.99 -12.54
N GLY A 92 13.53 20.60 -11.45
CA GLY A 92 14.04 21.97 -11.46
C GLY A 92 15.37 22.01 -12.21
#